data_AF-A0A3D6EVR9-F1
#
_entry.id   AF-A0A3D6EVR9-F1
#
_cell.length_a   1.000
_cell.length_b   1.000
_cell.length_c   1.000
_cell.angle_alpha   90.00
_cell.angle_beta   90.00
_cell.angle_gamma   90.00
#
_symmetry.space_group_name_H-M   'P 1'
#
loop_
_entity.id
_entity.type
_entity.pdbx_description
1 polymer ?
#
loop_
_entity_poly.entity_id
_entity_poly.type
_entity_poly.pdbx_seq_one_letter_code
_entity_poly.pdbx_strand_id
1 'polypeptide(L)' 'GGTSEGDFHEAINVAAVWNLPVIFVIENNGYGLSTPSNEQFK' A
#
# COMPACT_ATOMS: atom_id res chain seq x y z
N GLY A 1 7.05 -0.27 0.71
CA GLY A 1 7.02 -1.54 1.43
C GLY A 1 5.73 -2.25 1.07
N GLY A 2 4.89 -2.58 2.05
CA GLY A 2 3.65 -3.32 1.81
C GLY A 2 2.67 -2.69 0.81
N THR A 3 2.73 -1.37 0.58
CA THR A 3 1.94 -0.69 -0.46
C THR A 3 2.34 -1.05 -1.89
N SER A 4 3.50 -1.68 -2.10
CA SER A 4 4.00 -2.14 -3.41
C SER A 4 3.61 -3.58 -3.71
N GLU A 5 2.94 -4.28 -2.78
CA GLU A 5 2.42 -5.64 -2.97
C GLU A 5 1.12 -5.61 -3.78
N GLY A 6 0.86 -6.69 -4.53
CA GLY A 6 -0.36 -6.83 -5.35
C GLY A 6 -1.65 -6.76 -4.52
N ASP A 7 -1.67 -7.44 -3.38
CA ASP A 7 -2.82 -7.51 -2.48
C ASP A 7 -3.28 -6.12 -2.00
N PHE A 8 -2.35 -5.17 -1.86
CA PHE A 8 -2.70 -3.79 -1.50
C PHE A 8 -3.51 -3.11 -2.61
N HIS A 9 -3.12 -3.31 -3.87
CA HIS A 9 -3.84 -2.78 -5.02
C HIS A 9 -5.23 -3.43 -5.16
N GLU A 10 -5.30 -4.75 -5.01
CA GLU A 10 -6.55 -5.50 -5.06
C GLU A 10 -7.53 -5.02 -3.97
N ALA A 11 -7.05 -4.85 -2.74
CA ALA A 11 -7.86 -4.41 -1.61
C ALA A 11 -8.43 -2.99 -1.82
N ILE A 12 -7.62 -2.04 -2.30
CA ILE A 12 -8.10 -0.68 -2.60
C ILE A 12 -9.13 -0.70 -3.72
N ASN A 13 -8.87 -1.46 -4.79
CA ASN A 13 -9.79 -1.55 -5.92
C ASN A 13 -11.16 -2.13 -5.50
N VAL A 14 -11.16 -3.24 -4.74
CA VAL A 14 -12.39 -3.85 -4.23
C VAL A 14 -13.14 -2.90 -3.29
N ALA A 15 -12.44 -2.25 -2.36
CA ALA A 15 -13.04 -1.28 -1.45
C ALA A 15 -13.73 -0.14 -2.18
N ALA A 16 -13.12 0.37 -3.26
CA ALA A 16 -13.69 1.43 -4.08
C ALA A 16 -14.94 0.97 -4.86
N VAL A 17 -14.88 -0.18 -5.53
CA VAL A 17 -15.99 -0.69 -6.34
C VAL A 17 -17.21 -1.04 -5.47
N TRP A 18 -16.99 -1.53 -4.25
CA TRP A 18 -18.06 -1.92 -3.33
C TRP A 18 -18.45 -0.83 -2.34
N ASN A 19 -17.80 0.34 -2.40
CA ASN A 19 -18.03 1.46 -1.49
C ASN A 19 -17.96 1.04 -0.01
N LEU A 20 -16.91 0.29 0.34
CA LEU A 20 -16.75 -0.28 1.68
C LEU A 20 -16.34 0.82 2.70
N PRO A 21 -16.88 0.77 3.93
CA PRO A 21 -16.52 1.72 4.99
C PRO A 21 -15.19 1.30 5.65
N VAL A 22 -14.09 1.43 4.91
CA VAL A 22 -12.74 1.05 5.36
C VAL A 22 -11.79 2.25 5.36
N ILE A 23 -10.82 2.22 6.27
CA ILE A 23 -9.72 3.19 6.33
C ILE A 23 -8.42 2.44 6.11
N PHE A 24 -7.68 2.81 5.06
CA PHE A 24 -6.33 2.31 4.82
C PHE A 24 -5.33 3.21 5.54
N VAL A 25 -4.51 2.62 6.40
CA VAL A 25 -3.46 3.33 7.13
C VAL A 25 -2.10 2.92 6.59
N ILE A 26 -1.27 3.89 6.24
CA ILE A 26 0.06 3.66 5.67
C ILE A 26 1.09 4.22 6.65
N GLU A 27 1.86 3.32 7.26
CA GLU A 27 3.04 3.67 8.05
C GLU A 27 4.25 3.82 7.11
N ASN A 28 4.64 5.06 6.83
CA ASN A 28 5.78 5.36 5.98
C ASN A 28 6.95 5.89 6.81
N ASN A 29 7.83 4.97 7.22
CA ASN A 29 9.07 5.28 7.93
C ASN A 29 10.30 5.42 7.01
N GLY A 30 10.10 5.41 5.68
CA GLY A 30 11.16 5.55 4.69
C GLY A 30 11.87 4.26 4.26
N TYR A 31 11.56 3.10 4.87
CA TYR A 31 12.22 1.83 4.55
C TYR A 31 11.24 0.65 4.47
N GLY A 32 11.48 -0.25 3.52
CA GLY A 32 10.90 -1.60 3.50
C GLY A 32 12.00 -2.62 3.70
N LEU A 33 12.10 -3.22 4.91
CA LEU A 33 13.28 -4.00 5.32
C LEU A 33 14.57 -3.19 5.10
N SER A 34 15.44 -3.63 4.19
CA SER A 34 16.70 -2.96 3.84
C SER A 34 16.58 -2.02 2.64
N THR A 35 15.40 -1.92 2.01
CA THR A 35 15.20 -1.12 0.79
C THR A 35 14.69 0.28 1.12
N PRO A 36 15.41 1.35 0.76
CA PRO A 36 14.98 2.73 0.98
C PRO A 36 13.81 3.13 0.07
N SER A 37 13.04 4.14 0.47
CA SER A 37 11.82 4.56 -0.23
C SER A 37 12.04 5.03 -1.68
N ASN A 38 13.21 5.58 -2.00
CA ASN A 38 13.56 6.00 -3.36
C ASN A 38 13.77 4.82 -4.33
N GLU A 39 13.89 3.59 -3.81
CA GLU A 39 13.96 2.35 -4.59
C GLU A 39 12.64 1.56 -4.55
N GLN A 40 11.68 1.97 -3.71
CA GLN A 40 10.41 1.26 -3.50
C GLN A 40 9.34 1.57 -4.54
N PHE A 41 9.40 2.75 -5.15
CA PHE A 41 8.43 3.25 -6.11
C PHE A 41 9.19 3.78 -7.33
N LYS A 42 8.65 3.54 -8.53
CA LYS A 42 9.17 4.08 -9.79
C LYS A 42 8.18 5.06 -10.39
#